data_AF-A0A0G1XHG4-F1
#
_entry.id   AF-A0A0G1XHG4-F1
#
_cell.length_a   1.000
_cell.length_b   1.000
_cell.length_c   1.000
_cell.angle_alpha   90.00
_cell.angle_beta   90.00
_cell.angle_gamma   90.00
#
_symmetry.space_group_name_H-M   'P 1'
#
loop_
_entity.id
_entity.type
_entity.pdbx_description
1 polymer ?
#
loop_
_entity_poly.entity_id
_entity_poly.type
_entity_poly.pdbx_seq_one_letter_code
_entity_poly.pdbx_strand_id
1 'polypeptide(L)'
;METTKKKIVIAGAGFGGITAALFLNKAFSRNPKLRREYQIIIVNNHHSHLYTPAIYEIAAIPQGRHALDYVKSSITIPLADIFHRTLVEWRERQIVAIDRIKKELRFDNDETLGYEYLVLALGAETSYFNIPGAKEHSYPLKTFADAVKLQTEGSGLGLFLVRNIIARHGGSVAVDTEEGKGSTFSFTLPLNEDHVPENNGGQEEFIEGLSV
;
A
#
# COMPACT_ATOMS: atom_id res chain seq x y z
N MET A 1 40.62 -11.94 9.53
CA MET A 1 40.02 -11.20 8.39
C MET A 1 38.52 -11.36 8.50
N GLU A 2 37.77 -10.29 8.76
CA GLU A 2 36.31 -10.31 8.64
C GLU A 2 35.95 -10.54 7.17
N THR A 3 35.57 -11.77 6.84
CA THR A 3 35.02 -12.09 5.53
C THR A 3 33.64 -11.46 5.43
N THR A 4 33.50 -10.42 4.60
CA THR A 4 32.24 -9.75 4.30
C THR A 4 31.29 -10.75 3.65
N LYS A 5 30.11 -10.96 4.25
CA LYS A 5 29.12 -11.91 3.73
C LYS A 5 28.54 -11.43 2.42
N LYS A 6 28.23 -12.37 1.52
CA LYS A 6 27.49 -12.08 0.28
C LYS A 6 26.04 -11.75 0.59
N LYS A 7 25.52 -10.66 0.04
CA LYS A 7 24.18 -10.15 0.35
C LYS A 7 23.14 -10.77 -0.58
N ILE A 8 22.14 -11.42 0.00
CA ILE A 8 20.88 -11.76 -0.68
C ILE A 8 19.88 -10.69 -0.28
N VAL A 9 19.50 -9.84 -1.24
CA VAL A 9 18.60 -8.72 -1.01
C VAL A 9 17.21 -9.06 -1.51
N ILE A 10 16.19 -8.77 -0.71
CA ILE A 10 14.79 -8.96 -1.03
C ILE A 10 14.16 -7.57 -1.08
N ALA A 11 13.65 -7.17 -2.25
CA ALA A 11 13.03 -5.87 -2.46
C ALA A 11 11.51 -5.98 -2.30
N GLY A 12 10.98 -5.46 -1.19
CA GLY A 12 9.56 -5.47 -0.82
C GLY A 12 9.23 -6.48 0.27
N ALA A 13 8.47 -6.06 1.28
CA ALA A 13 7.97 -6.90 2.37
C ALA A 13 6.45 -7.17 2.27
N GLY A 14 5.97 -7.42 1.05
CA GLY A 14 4.67 -8.05 0.82
C GLY A 14 4.70 -9.55 1.10
N PHE A 15 3.65 -10.27 0.69
CA PHE A 15 3.54 -11.73 0.86
C PHE A 15 4.74 -12.48 0.28
N GLY A 16 5.14 -12.15 -0.95
CA GLY A 16 6.25 -12.83 -1.63
C GLY A 16 7.59 -12.61 -0.93
N GLY A 17 7.87 -11.37 -0.53
CA GLY A 17 9.15 -11.01 0.10
C GLY A 17 9.32 -11.62 1.48
N ILE A 18 8.29 -11.55 2.33
CA ILE A 18 8.32 -12.17 3.67
C ILE A 18 8.42 -13.69 3.56
N THR A 19 7.66 -14.30 2.65
CA THR A 19 7.72 -15.76 2.44
C THR A 19 9.13 -16.18 2.02
N ALA A 20 9.74 -15.46 1.07
CA ALA A 20 11.11 -15.71 0.65
C ALA A 20 12.11 -15.54 1.80
N ALA A 21 11.99 -14.46 2.58
CA ALA A 21 12.87 -14.18 3.72
C ALA A 21 12.81 -15.28 4.78
N LEU A 22 11.60 -15.70 5.18
CA LEU A 22 11.40 -16.75 6.18
C LEU A 22 11.85 -18.14 5.66
N PHE A 23 11.65 -18.41 4.37
CA PHE A 23 12.15 -19.63 3.73
C PHE A 23 13.69 -19.69 3.78
N LEU A 24 14.36 -18.60 3.39
CA LEU A 24 15.82 -18.49 3.44
C LEU A 24 16.34 -18.58 4.89
N ASN A 25 15.67 -17.92 5.84
CA ASN A 25 16.00 -18.00 7.25
C ASN A 25 16.00 -19.47 7.75
N LYS A 26 14.98 -20.25 7.38
CA LYS A 26 14.87 -21.67 7.73
C LYS A 26 15.98 -22.51 7.10
N ALA A 27 16.33 -22.24 5.84
CA ALA A 27 17.44 -22.90 5.16
C ALA A 27 18.79 -22.60 5.82
N PHE A 28 19.04 -21.33 6.17
CA PHE A 28 20.28 -20.87 6.80
C PHE A 28 20.43 -21.41 8.22
N SER A 29 19.32 -21.49 8.98
CA SER A 29 19.30 -22.06 10.32
C SER A 29 19.72 -23.54 10.35
N ARG A 30 19.46 -24.29 9.26
CA ARG A 30 19.83 -25.70 9.12
C ARG A 30 21.20 -25.92 8.48
N ASN A 31 21.80 -24.87 7.90
CA ASN A 31 23.05 -24.99 7.16
C ASN A 31 24.05 -23.91 7.60
N PRO A 32 24.95 -24.23 8.55
CA PRO A 32 25.95 -23.29 9.06
C PRO A 32 26.89 -22.72 7.99
N LYS A 33 27.11 -23.43 6.88
CA LYS A 33 27.91 -22.94 5.76
C LYS A 33 27.24 -21.73 5.10
N LEU A 34 25.94 -21.84 4.78
CA LEU A 34 25.16 -20.72 4.23
C LEU A 34 25.14 -19.51 5.15
N ARG A 35 24.95 -19.74 6.46
CA ARG A 35 24.94 -18.66 7.47
C ARG A 35 26.29 -17.92 7.56
N ARG A 36 27.41 -18.58 7.26
CA ARG A 36 28.74 -17.95 7.24
C ARG A 36 29.00 -17.19 5.94
N GLU A 37 28.55 -17.71 4.82
CA GLU A 37 28.82 -17.14 3.49
C GLU A 37 27.86 -16.01 3.11
N TYR A 38 26.61 -16.05 3.57
CA TYR A 38 25.55 -15.17 3.10
C TYR A 38 24.83 -14.42 4.24
N GLN A 39 24.30 -13.25 3.89
CA GLN A 39 23.43 -12.42 4.73
C GLN A 39 22.11 -12.16 3.99
N ILE A 40 20.99 -12.21 4.71
CA ILE A 40 19.66 -11.95 4.15
C ILE A 40 19.25 -10.54 4.58
N ILE A 41 18.94 -9.69 3.60
CA ILE A 41 18.45 -8.33 3.84
C ILE A 41 17.13 -8.17 3.13
N ILE A 42 16.08 -7.77 3.83
CA ILE A 42 14.81 -7.35 3.24
C ILE A 42 14.69 -5.83 3.32
N VAL A 43 14.36 -5.20 2.20
CA VAL A 43 14.15 -3.76 2.12
C VAL A 43 12.68 -3.52 1.86
N ASN A 44 12.08 -2.64 2.64
CA ASN A 44 10.70 -2.21 2.46
C ASN A 44 10.62 -0.71 2.67
N ASN A 45 9.67 -0.04 2.02
CA ASN A 45 9.49 1.40 2.18
C ASN A 45 8.66 1.79 3.41
N HIS A 46 8.15 0.79 4.16
CA HIS A 46 7.43 0.96 5.42
C HIS A 46 7.96 0.00 6.49
N HIS A 47 7.84 0.38 7.76
CA HIS A 47 8.20 -0.45 8.91
C HIS A 47 7.35 -1.73 9.11
N SER A 48 6.26 -1.89 8.35
CA SER A 48 5.30 -2.99 8.53
C SER A 48 4.92 -3.68 7.22
N HIS A 49 4.58 -4.96 7.32
CA HIS A 49 3.85 -5.70 6.31
C HIS A 49 2.39 -5.26 6.30
N LEU A 50 1.84 -4.90 5.14
CA LEU A 50 0.40 -4.66 4.97
C LEU A 50 -0.31 -5.94 4.52
N TYR A 51 -1.29 -6.40 5.30
CA TYR A 51 -2.18 -7.49 4.93
C TYR A 51 -3.23 -6.95 3.95
N THR A 52 -2.83 -6.86 2.68
CA THR A 52 -3.64 -6.25 1.62
C THR A 52 -5.05 -6.82 1.47
N PRO A 53 -5.34 -8.12 1.76
CA PRO A 53 -6.69 -8.63 1.67
C PRO A 53 -7.69 -7.93 2.60
N ALA A 54 -7.27 -7.39 3.75
CA ALA A 54 -8.17 -6.73 4.71
C ALA A 54 -8.26 -5.19 4.54
N ILE A 55 -7.67 -4.62 3.49
CA ILE A 55 -7.66 -3.15 3.28
C ILE A 55 -9.09 -2.57 3.18
N TYR A 56 -10.05 -3.35 2.64
CA TYR A 56 -11.45 -2.91 2.54
C TYR A 56 -12.09 -2.63 3.91
N GLU A 57 -11.60 -3.26 4.99
CA GLU A 57 -12.10 -3.03 6.34
C GLU A 57 -11.76 -1.62 6.80
N ILE A 58 -10.60 -1.08 6.41
CA ILE A 58 -10.21 0.30 6.69
C ILE A 58 -11.17 1.27 6.03
N ALA A 59 -11.45 1.05 4.75
CA ALA A 59 -12.38 1.86 3.98
C ALA A 59 -13.78 1.82 4.61
N ALA A 60 -14.17 0.67 5.19
CA ALA A 60 -15.49 0.46 5.78
C ALA A 60 -15.74 1.14 7.13
N ILE A 61 -14.69 1.66 7.76
CA ILE A 61 -14.81 2.23 9.10
C ILE A 61 -15.24 3.69 9.04
N PRO A 62 -16.22 4.10 9.86
CA PRO A 62 -16.64 5.48 9.89
C PRO A 62 -15.55 6.44 10.41
N GLN A 63 -15.45 7.63 9.81
CA GLN A 63 -14.58 8.74 10.23
C GLN A 63 -14.86 9.16 11.68
N GLY A 64 -13.82 9.59 12.40
CA GLY A 64 -13.95 10.12 13.76
C GLY A 64 -13.96 9.10 14.90
N ARG A 65 -13.87 7.80 14.61
CA ARG A 65 -13.48 6.82 15.64
C ARG A 65 -11.96 6.86 15.78
N HIS A 66 -11.47 7.11 16.99
CA HIS A 66 -10.05 7.12 17.42
C HIS A 66 -9.33 5.76 17.24
N ALA A 67 -9.50 5.13 16.09
CA ALA A 67 -9.10 3.77 15.83
C ALA A 67 -8.09 3.67 14.68
N LEU A 68 -7.64 4.76 14.05
CA LEU A 68 -6.68 4.63 12.94
C LEU A 68 -5.43 3.84 13.33
N ASP A 69 -4.89 4.06 14.54
CA ASP A 69 -3.76 3.26 15.04
C ASP A 69 -4.16 1.81 15.32
N TYR A 70 -5.33 1.57 15.94
CA TYR A 70 -5.85 0.23 16.21
C TYR A 70 -6.06 -0.55 14.90
N VAL A 71 -6.64 0.09 13.90
CA VAL A 71 -7.01 -0.54 12.64
C VAL A 71 -5.78 -0.67 11.73
N LYS A 72 -4.84 0.29 11.76
CA LYS A 72 -3.51 0.11 11.17
C LYS A 72 -2.85 -1.12 11.77
N SER A 73 -2.89 -1.29 13.10
CA SER A 73 -2.33 -2.48 13.77
C SER A 73 -3.10 -3.78 13.50
N SER A 74 -4.38 -3.73 13.11
CA SER A 74 -5.16 -4.94 12.81
C SER A 74 -4.90 -5.51 11.42
N ILE A 75 -4.42 -4.67 10.48
CA ILE A 75 -4.10 -5.10 9.11
C ILE A 75 -2.62 -4.97 8.76
N THR A 76 -1.79 -4.55 9.71
CA THR A 76 -0.34 -4.49 9.53
C THR A 76 0.39 -5.32 10.57
N ILE A 77 1.54 -5.85 10.18
CA ILE A 77 2.42 -6.61 11.08
C ILE A 77 3.81 -5.95 11.01
N PRO A 78 4.32 -5.39 12.12
CA PRO A 78 5.66 -4.80 12.14
C PRO A 78 6.73 -5.79 11.68
N LEU A 79 7.65 -5.31 10.82
CA LEU A 79 8.77 -6.14 10.35
C LEU A 79 9.69 -6.54 11.51
N ALA A 80 9.81 -5.69 12.52
CA ALA A 80 10.50 -6.02 13.77
C ALA A 80 9.91 -7.29 14.41
N ASP A 81 8.59 -7.39 14.50
CA ASP A 81 7.92 -8.56 15.09
C ASP A 81 8.07 -9.81 14.24
N ILE A 82 8.04 -9.68 12.91
CA ILE A 82 8.26 -10.80 12.00
C ILE A 82 9.68 -11.34 12.12
N PHE A 83 10.68 -10.45 12.25
CA PHE A 83 12.08 -10.81 12.11
C PHE A 83 12.90 -10.87 13.43
N HIS A 84 12.33 -10.51 14.60
CA HIS A 84 13.05 -10.42 15.89
C HIS A 84 13.85 -11.67 16.31
N ARG A 85 13.46 -12.86 15.84
CA ARG A 85 14.12 -14.15 16.11
C ARG A 85 14.65 -14.83 14.85
N THR A 86 15.00 -14.04 13.85
CA THR A 86 15.48 -14.54 12.56
C THR A 86 16.90 -14.04 12.27
N LEU A 87 17.51 -14.60 11.23
CA LEU A 87 18.78 -14.16 10.67
C LEU A 87 18.59 -13.03 9.63
N VAL A 88 17.37 -12.56 9.44
CA VAL A 88 17.00 -11.56 8.43
C VAL A 88 17.19 -10.17 9.00
N GLU A 89 18.02 -9.37 8.34
CA GLU A 89 18.08 -7.94 8.57
C GLU A 89 16.97 -7.26 7.75
N TRP A 90 16.25 -6.32 8.34
CA TRP A 90 15.29 -5.50 7.61
C TRP A 90 15.74 -4.04 7.56
N ARG A 91 15.40 -3.34 6.48
CA ARG A 91 15.70 -1.93 6.29
C ARG A 91 14.48 -1.20 5.76
N GLU A 92 14.13 -0.10 6.41
CA GLU A 92 13.12 0.83 5.94
C GLU A 92 13.76 1.86 4.99
N ARG A 93 13.57 1.66 3.69
CA ARG A 93 14.09 2.51 2.60
C ARG A 93 13.17 2.42 1.38
N GLN A 94 12.96 3.55 0.71
CA GLN A 94 12.30 3.58 -0.60
C GLN A 94 13.32 3.25 -1.69
N ILE A 95 13.05 2.20 -2.48
CA ILE A 95 13.88 1.84 -3.63
C ILE A 95 13.42 2.69 -4.81
N VAL A 96 14.32 3.50 -5.37
CA VAL A 96 14.01 4.36 -6.54
C VAL A 96 14.60 3.81 -7.84
N ALA A 97 15.61 2.96 -7.77
CA ALA A 97 16.18 2.31 -8.95
C ALA A 97 16.92 1.01 -8.63
N ILE A 98 17.11 0.19 -9.66
CA ILE A 98 17.85 -1.07 -9.62
C ILE A 98 18.87 -1.05 -10.75
N ASP A 99 20.16 -0.96 -10.43
CA ASP A 99 21.25 -1.11 -11.38
C ASP A 99 21.63 -2.59 -11.48
N ARG A 100 21.25 -3.23 -12.59
CA ARG A 100 21.49 -4.65 -12.83
C ARG A 100 22.92 -4.96 -13.24
N ILE A 101 23.66 -3.98 -13.76
CA ILE A 101 25.05 -4.14 -14.19
C ILE A 101 25.96 -4.04 -12.98
N LYS A 102 25.78 -3.00 -12.16
CA LYS A 102 26.51 -2.82 -10.90
C LYS A 102 26.03 -3.74 -9.78
N LYS A 103 24.85 -4.35 -9.95
CA LYS A 103 24.15 -5.16 -8.94
C LYS A 103 23.87 -4.37 -7.65
N GLU A 104 23.24 -3.21 -7.79
CA GLU A 104 22.95 -2.31 -6.68
C GLU A 104 21.50 -1.81 -6.71
N LEU A 105 20.90 -1.67 -5.53
CA LEU A 105 19.70 -0.88 -5.33
C LEU A 105 20.10 0.56 -4.99
N ARG A 106 19.37 1.55 -5.53
CA ARG A 106 19.49 2.96 -5.13
C ARG A 106 18.25 3.38 -4.35
N PHE A 107 18.46 4.09 -3.26
CA PHE A 107 17.41 4.63 -2.41
C PHE A 107 17.13 6.11 -2.71
N ASP A 108 16.06 6.64 -2.13
CA ASP A 108 15.61 8.03 -2.25
C ASP A 108 16.58 9.06 -1.64
N ASN A 109 17.44 8.63 -0.72
CA ASN A 109 18.49 9.43 -0.09
C ASN A 109 19.87 9.27 -0.76
N ASP A 110 19.92 8.79 -2.00
CA ASP A 110 21.13 8.49 -2.78
C ASP A 110 22.05 7.37 -2.22
N GLU A 111 21.74 6.79 -1.06
CA GLU A 111 22.44 5.59 -0.57
C GLU A 111 22.22 4.41 -1.51
N THR A 112 23.22 3.52 -1.58
CA THR A 112 23.11 2.29 -2.38
C THR A 112 23.29 1.03 -1.53
N LEU A 113 22.69 -0.07 -2.01
CA LEU A 113 22.85 -1.40 -1.45
C LEU A 113 23.21 -2.40 -2.54
N GLY A 114 24.47 -2.80 -2.56
CA GLY A 114 24.95 -3.90 -3.41
C GLY A 114 24.39 -5.25 -3.00
N TYR A 115 24.17 -6.11 -3.99
CA TYR A 115 23.67 -7.47 -3.82
C TYR A 115 24.43 -8.49 -4.67
N GLU A 116 24.53 -9.73 -4.19
CA GLU A 116 24.94 -10.86 -5.03
C GLU A 116 23.72 -11.44 -5.75
N TYR A 117 22.63 -11.61 -5.00
CA TYR A 117 21.34 -12.09 -5.48
C TYR A 117 20.25 -11.12 -5.06
N LEU A 118 19.30 -10.87 -5.97
CA LEU A 118 18.15 -10.01 -5.75
C LEU A 118 16.85 -10.79 -5.95
N VAL A 119 15.96 -10.72 -4.97
CA VAL A 119 14.57 -11.18 -5.08
C VAL A 119 13.68 -9.96 -5.24
N LEU A 120 12.97 -9.88 -6.38
CA LEU A 120 12.02 -8.80 -6.65
C LEU A 120 10.64 -9.18 -6.11
N ALA A 121 10.18 -8.47 -5.09
CA ALA A 121 8.90 -8.68 -4.42
C ALA A 121 8.18 -7.35 -4.11
N LEU A 122 8.35 -6.35 -4.98
CA LEU A 122 7.86 -4.97 -4.82
C LEU A 122 6.33 -4.83 -4.92
N GLY A 123 5.62 -5.89 -5.29
CA GLY A 123 4.17 -5.86 -5.47
C GLY A 123 3.77 -5.29 -6.84
N ALA A 124 2.62 -4.64 -6.88
CA ALA A 124 2.02 -4.11 -8.11
C ALA A 124 1.27 -2.82 -7.81
N GLU A 125 1.24 -1.93 -8.81
CA GLU A 125 0.50 -0.66 -8.77
C GLU A 125 -0.83 -0.77 -9.54
N THR A 126 -1.70 0.21 -9.34
CA THR A 126 -2.96 0.33 -10.10
C THR A 126 -2.66 0.75 -11.53
N SER A 127 -3.01 -0.10 -12.50
CA SER A 127 -3.00 0.26 -13.91
C SER A 127 -4.35 0.85 -14.30
N TYR A 128 -4.33 2.05 -14.89
CA TYR A 128 -5.52 2.71 -15.44
C TYR A 128 -5.75 2.40 -16.93
N PHE A 129 -4.87 1.60 -17.55
CA PHE A 129 -4.98 1.16 -18.96
C PHE A 129 -5.20 2.30 -19.97
N ASN A 130 -4.67 3.49 -19.69
CA ASN A 130 -4.86 4.72 -20.48
C ASN A 130 -6.32 5.11 -20.71
N ILE A 131 -7.23 4.72 -19.81
CA ILE A 131 -8.62 5.16 -19.84
C ILE A 131 -8.64 6.63 -19.37
N PRO A 132 -9.04 7.60 -20.22
CA PRO A 132 -9.08 9.00 -19.83
C PRO A 132 -9.97 9.23 -18.62
N GLY A 133 -9.54 10.07 -17.68
CA GLY A 133 -10.29 10.40 -16.47
C GLY A 133 -10.28 9.31 -15.38
N ALA A 134 -9.84 8.08 -15.68
CA ALA A 134 -9.88 6.99 -14.70
C ALA A 134 -8.97 7.27 -13.49
N LYS A 135 -7.81 7.91 -13.67
CA LYS A 135 -6.90 8.24 -12.57
C LYS A 135 -7.43 9.40 -11.73
N GLU A 136 -8.09 10.35 -12.38
CA GLU A 136 -8.58 11.60 -11.81
C GLU A 136 -9.89 11.37 -11.03
N HIS A 137 -10.78 10.53 -11.57
CA HIS A 137 -12.16 10.39 -11.09
C HIS A 137 -12.46 9.06 -10.40
N SER A 138 -11.47 8.16 -10.23
CA SER A 138 -11.62 6.93 -9.44
C SER A 138 -10.74 6.92 -8.19
N TYR A 139 -10.98 5.94 -7.32
CA TYR A 139 -10.16 5.66 -6.14
C TYR A 139 -9.48 4.29 -6.29
N PRO A 140 -8.14 4.21 -6.17
CA PRO A 140 -7.49 2.92 -5.97
C PRO A 140 -7.79 2.37 -4.57
N LEU A 141 -7.50 1.09 -4.36
CA LEU A 141 -7.57 0.43 -3.04
C LEU A 141 -6.39 -0.56 -2.92
N LYS A 142 -5.17 -0.03 -2.91
CA LYS A 142 -3.91 -0.80 -2.88
C LYS A 142 -3.07 -0.51 -1.64
N THR A 143 -3.14 0.70 -1.12
CA THR A 143 -2.36 1.15 0.03
C THR A 143 -3.25 1.43 1.24
N PHE A 144 -2.64 1.56 2.42
CA PHE A 144 -3.36 2.03 3.60
C PHE A 144 -3.95 3.44 3.39
N ALA A 145 -3.17 4.34 2.77
CA ALA A 145 -3.60 5.70 2.47
C ALA A 145 -4.80 5.73 1.50
N ASP A 146 -4.84 4.83 0.52
CA ASP A 146 -5.99 4.69 -0.38
C ASP A 146 -7.27 4.40 0.39
N ALA A 147 -7.20 3.52 1.38
CA ALA A 147 -8.37 3.10 2.14
C ALA A 147 -8.84 4.14 3.14
N VAL A 148 -7.92 4.89 3.76
CA VAL A 148 -8.27 6.04 4.61
C VAL A 148 -9.04 7.10 3.82
N LYS A 149 -8.67 7.35 2.56
CA LYS A 149 -9.40 8.28 1.68
C LYS A 149 -10.84 7.85 1.38
N LEU A 150 -11.18 6.58 1.61
CA LEU A 150 -12.51 6.01 1.36
C LEU A 150 -13.40 5.94 2.60
N GLN A 151 -12.89 6.33 3.77
CA GLN A 151 -13.67 6.39 5.00
C GLN A 151 -14.75 7.49 4.95
N THR A 152 -15.88 7.23 5.60
CA THR A 152 -17.09 8.06 5.56
C THR A 152 -17.65 8.31 6.96
N GLU A 153 -18.40 9.38 7.21
CA GLU A 153 -19.06 9.58 8.52
C GLU A 153 -20.26 8.63 8.75
N GLY A 154 -20.80 8.02 7.68
CA GLY A 154 -21.97 7.14 7.74
C GLY A 154 -21.66 5.66 8.02
N SER A 155 -22.69 4.86 8.29
CA SER A 155 -22.57 3.42 8.58
C SER A 155 -22.36 2.52 7.35
N GLY A 156 -22.30 3.10 6.14
CA GLY A 156 -22.26 2.34 4.90
C GLY A 156 -21.33 2.94 3.84
N LEU A 157 -20.39 2.12 3.37
CA LEU A 157 -19.49 2.44 2.25
C LEU A 157 -20.20 2.70 0.93
N GLY A 158 -21.21 1.90 0.61
CA GLY A 158 -21.75 1.82 -0.75
C GLY A 158 -22.22 3.16 -1.27
N LEU A 159 -23.08 3.86 -0.52
CA LEU A 159 -23.63 5.13 -0.97
C LEU A 159 -22.61 6.27 -0.92
N PHE A 160 -21.66 6.21 0.01
CA PHE A 160 -20.54 7.15 0.05
C PHE A 160 -19.66 7.03 -1.19
N LEU A 161 -19.30 5.79 -1.57
CA LEU A 161 -18.54 5.53 -2.79
C LEU A 161 -19.29 6.03 -4.03
N VAL A 162 -20.59 5.72 -4.14
CA VAL A 162 -21.43 6.22 -5.24
C VAL A 162 -21.41 7.75 -5.29
N ARG A 163 -21.68 8.44 -4.18
CA ARG A 163 -21.66 9.91 -4.11
C ARG A 163 -20.32 10.48 -4.56
N ASN A 164 -19.21 9.93 -4.06
CA ASN A 164 -17.86 10.44 -4.37
C ASN A 164 -17.47 10.19 -5.83
N ILE A 165 -17.76 9.00 -6.36
CA ILE A 165 -17.52 8.67 -7.77
C ILE A 165 -18.34 9.64 -8.64
N ILE A 166 -19.65 9.74 -8.41
CA ILE A 166 -20.54 10.59 -9.21
C ILE A 166 -20.12 12.07 -9.14
N ALA A 167 -19.82 12.59 -7.94
CA ALA A 167 -19.41 13.98 -7.78
C ALA A 167 -18.09 14.30 -8.51
N ARG A 168 -17.10 13.40 -8.48
CA ARG A 168 -15.84 13.58 -9.21
C ARG A 168 -16.04 13.63 -10.71
N HIS A 169 -17.08 12.97 -11.23
CA HIS A 169 -17.44 13.02 -12.64
C HIS A 169 -18.39 14.20 -12.97
N GLY A 170 -18.63 15.13 -12.05
CA GLY A 170 -19.54 16.27 -12.28
C GLY A 170 -21.02 15.95 -12.18
N GLY A 171 -21.37 14.76 -11.70
CA GLY A 171 -22.74 14.31 -11.55
C GLY A 171 -23.37 14.67 -10.20
N SER A 172 -24.62 14.27 -10.03
CA SER A 172 -25.37 14.41 -8.77
C SER A 172 -26.06 13.12 -8.35
N VAL A 173 -26.35 12.97 -7.06
CA VAL A 173 -27.09 11.84 -6.48
C VAL A 173 -28.33 12.37 -5.76
N ALA A 174 -29.47 11.71 -5.93
CA ALA A 174 -30.73 12.03 -5.27
C ALA A 174 -31.35 10.78 -4.63
N VAL A 175 -32.16 10.98 -3.59
CA VAL A 175 -32.94 9.93 -2.94
C VAL A 175 -34.39 10.38 -2.80
N ASP A 176 -35.31 9.51 -3.19
CA ASP A 176 -36.73 9.61 -2.90
C ASP A 176 -37.10 8.48 -1.94
N THR A 177 -37.72 8.80 -0.81
CA THR A 177 -37.96 7.83 0.27
C THR A 177 -39.30 8.06 0.93
N GLU A 178 -40.01 6.97 1.18
CA GLU A 178 -41.24 6.98 1.97
C GLU A 178 -41.20 5.83 2.99
N GLU A 179 -41.44 6.18 4.26
CA GLU A 179 -41.39 5.22 5.36
C GLU A 179 -42.37 4.05 5.12
N GLY A 180 -41.87 2.82 5.29
CA GLY A 180 -42.64 1.61 5.02
C GLY A 180 -42.85 1.27 3.54
N LYS A 181 -42.44 2.13 2.59
CA LYS A 181 -42.51 1.85 1.13
C LYS A 181 -41.15 1.70 0.46
N GLY A 182 -40.08 2.11 1.13
CA GLY A 182 -38.71 1.93 0.66
C GLY A 182 -38.07 3.23 0.17
N SER A 183 -36.94 3.12 -0.53
CA SER A 183 -36.18 4.25 -1.05
C SER A 183 -35.70 3.99 -2.47
N THR A 184 -35.77 5.02 -3.31
CA THR A 184 -35.25 5.03 -4.68
C THR A 184 -34.07 6.00 -4.75
N PHE A 185 -32.93 5.52 -5.19
CA PHE A 185 -31.72 6.30 -5.38
C PHE A 185 -31.50 6.54 -6.88
N SER A 186 -31.25 7.78 -7.27
CA SER A 186 -30.97 8.17 -8.65
C SER A 186 -29.64 8.91 -8.73
N PHE A 187 -28.96 8.83 -9.88
CA PHE A 187 -27.77 9.63 -10.14
C PHE A 187 -27.79 10.18 -11.57
N THR A 188 -27.04 11.26 -11.77
CA THR A 188 -26.79 11.86 -13.08
C THR A 188 -25.30 11.91 -13.34
N LEU A 189 -24.91 11.87 -14.60
CA LEU A 189 -23.54 12.13 -15.06
C LEU A 189 -23.62 13.05 -16.29
N PRO A 190 -22.72 14.03 -16.42
CA PRO A 190 -22.65 14.85 -17.62
C PRO A 190 -22.25 14.01 -18.82
N LEU A 191 -22.92 14.24 -19.95
CA LEU A 191 -22.56 13.61 -21.24
C LEU A 191 -21.49 14.41 -21.99
N ASN A 192 -21.24 15.66 -21.59
CA ASN A 192 -20.22 16.53 -22.17
C ASN A 192 -19.07 16.74 -21.18
N GLU A 193 -17.83 16.63 -21.67
CA GLU A 193 -16.60 16.78 -20.88
C GLU A 193 -16.47 18.19 -20.26
N ASP A 194 -17.02 19.22 -20.90
CA ASP A 194 -17.02 20.60 -20.38
C ASP A 194 -17.72 20.76 -19.02
N HIS A 195 -18.49 19.76 -18.60
CA HIS A 195 -19.24 19.77 -17.34
C HIS A 195 -18.60 18.86 -16.28
N VAL A 196 -17.48 18.22 -16.62
CA VAL A 196 -16.62 17.54 -15.64
C VAL A 196 -15.80 18.63 -14.93
N PRO A 197 -15.86 18.73 -13.59
CA PRO A 197 -15.10 19.73 -12.86
C PRO A 197 -13.61 19.60 -13.20
N GLU A 198 -12.95 20.73 -13.48
CA GLU A 198 -11.50 20.76 -13.48
C GLU A 198 -11.03 20.30 -12.10
N ASN A 199 -10.22 19.25 -12.07
CA ASN A 199 -9.67 18.71 -10.84
C ASN A 199 -8.59 19.67 -10.34
N ASN A 200 -9.00 20.79 -9.75
CA ASN A 200 -8.15 21.64 -8.92
C ASN A 200 -7.89 20.84 -7.64
N GLY A 201 -7.02 19.84 -7.75
CA GLY A 201 -6.76 18.78 -6.76
C GLY A 201 -7.25 19.20 -5.40
N GLY A 202 -8.46 18.73 -5.05
CA GLY A 202 -9.14 19.16 -3.84
C GLY A 202 -8.12 19.11 -2.73
N GLN A 203 -7.87 20.28 -2.12
CA GLN A 203 -6.73 20.57 -1.26
C GLN A 203 -6.27 19.28 -0.59
N GLU A 204 -5.03 18.87 -0.86
CA GLU A 204 -4.35 17.91 -0.02
C GLU A 204 -4.31 18.52 1.39
N GLU A 205 -5.38 18.36 2.16
CA GLU A 205 -5.29 18.38 3.61
C GLU A 205 -4.42 17.17 3.94
N PHE A 206 -3.11 17.41 3.88
CA PHE A 206 -2.13 16.63 4.60
C PHE A 206 -2.65 16.58 6.04
N ILE A 207 -3.17 15.42 6.44
CA ILE A 207 -3.23 15.10 7.86
C ILE A 207 -1.77 14.96 8.28
N GLU A 208 -1.17 16.07 8.71
CA GLU A 208 0.14 16.09 9.33
C GLU A 208 0.15 15.08 10.48
N GLY A 209 1.03 14.08 10.39
CA GLY A 209 1.22 13.07 11.45
C GLY A 209 1.03 11.62 11.03
N LEU A 210 0.54 11.34 9.81
CA LEU A 210 0.51 9.97 9.29
C LEU A 210 1.76 9.72 8.43
N SER A 211 2.82 9.21 9.05
CA SER A 211 3.88 8.54 8.31
C SER A 211 3.27 7.34 7.57
N VAL A 212 3.24 7.47 6.24
CA VAL A 212 2.85 6.43 5.29
C VAL A 212 3.79 5.24 5.47
#